data_AF-A0A0K8SIG5-F1
#
_entry.id   AF-A0A0K8SIG5-F1
#
_cell.length_a   1.000
_cell.length_b   1.000
_cell.length_c   1.000
_cell.angle_alpha   90.00
_cell.angle_beta   90.00
_cell.angle_gamma   90.00
#
_symmetry.space_group_name_H-M   'P 1'
#
loop_
_entity.id
_entity.type
_entity.pdbx_description
1 polymer ?
#
loop_
_entity_poly.entity_id
_entity_poly.type
_entity_poly.pdbx_seq_one_letter_code
_entity_poly.pdbx_strand_id
1 'polypeptide(L)'
;MVFNINSNAMSLSGFMEFFQKGKTFRPNKRFSPGTMRYSLHKQAQASLNSGINLRSVVQLPEGEELNDWIAVHVVDFFNRINLIYGTVSDYCTEESCPTMSGGPRFEYLWADGVKYKKPTP
;
A
#
# COMPACT_ATOMS: atom_id res chain seq x y z
N MET A 1 4.46 -8.17 -10.19
CA MET A 1 3.33 -8.07 -9.23
C MET A 1 2.16 -7.45 -9.97
N VAL A 2 1.53 -8.21 -10.88
CA VAL A 2 0.06 -8.15 -10.92
C VAL A 2 -0.31 -8.43 -9.48
N PHE A 3 -0.97 -7.50 -8.81
CA PHE A 3 -1.71 -7.88 -7.62
C PHE A 3 -2.62 -9.01 -8.10
N ASN A 4 -2.21 -10.27 -7.91
CA ASN A 4 -3.01 -11.45 -8.20
C ASN A 4 -4.06 -11.53 -7.09
N ILE A 5 -4.86 -10.49 -7.01
CA ILE A 5 -6.20 -10.53 -6.48
C ILE A 5 -6.90 -11.36 -7.55
N ASN A 6 -7.23 -12.61 -7.23
CA ASN A 6 -8.00 -13.49 -8.10
C ASN A 6 -8.97 -12.66 -8.96
N SER A 7 -8.94 -12.80 -10.29
CA SER A 7 -9.88 -12.13 -11.20
C SER A 7 -11.35 -12.46 -10.90
N ASN A 8 -11.63 -13.38 -9.96
CA ASN A 8 -12.94 -13.68 -9.39
C ASN A 8 -13.27 -12.97 -8.07
N ALA A 9 -12.42 -12.06 -7.57
CA ALA A 9 -12.62 -11.35 -6.31
C ALA A 9 -12.81 -9.82 -6.46
N MET A 10 -12.71 -9.27 -7.67
CA MET A 10 -12.96 -7.84 -7.91
C MET A 10 -14.14 -7.62 -8.85
N SER A 11 -15.27 -8.25 -8.50
CA SER A 11 -16.55 -7.67 -8.85
C SER A 11 -16.63 -6.26 -8.23
N LEU A 12 -17.18 -5.28 -8.94
CA LEU A 12 -17.55 -3.96 -8.37
C LEU A 12 -18.27 -4.10 -7.02
N SER A 13 -19.03 -5.20 -6.88
CA SER A 13 -19.69 -5.66 -5.65
C SER A 13 -18.73 -6.00 -4.50
N GLY A 14 -17.62 -6.68 -4.78
CA GLY A 14 -16.60 -7.07 -3.79
C GLY A 14 -15.72 -5.89 -3.33
N PHE A 15 -15.47 -4.92 -4.22
CA PHE A 15 -14.84 -3.64 -3.84
C PHE A 15 -15.78 -2.80 -2.97
N MET A 16 -17.08 -2.73 -3.29
CA MET A 16 -18.07 -2.12 -2.39
C MET A 16 -18.18 -2.87 -1.06
N GLU A 17 -18.03 -4.19 -1.03
CA GLU A 17 -18.02 -5.01 0.19
C GLU A 17 -16.77 -4.74 1.06
N PHE A 18 -15.61 -4.47 0.46
CA PHE A 18 -14.40 -4.01 1.17
C PHE A 18 -14.59 -2.62 1.80
N PHE A 19 -15.43 -1.78 1.18
CA PHE A 19 -15.87 -0.48 1.70
C PHE A 19 -17.16 -0.54 2.55
N GLN A 20 -17.79 -1.72 2.74
CA GLN A 20 -18.94 -1.87 3.64
C GLN A 20 -18.48 -1.72 5.08
N LYS A 21 -18.83 -0.56 5.61
CA LYS A 21 -18.68 -0.04 6.98
C LYS A 21 -19.33 -0.99 8.01
N GLY A 22 -18.74 -2.17 8.24
CA GLY A 22 -19.45 -3.21 9.01
C GLY A 22 -18.63 -4.37 9.59
N LYS A 23 -17.67 -4.98 8.89
CA LYS A 23 -17.13 -6.30 9.34
C LYS A 23 -15.62 -6.46 9.48
N THR A 24 -14.76 -5.63 8.87
CA THR A 24 -13.30 -5.70 9.12
C THR A 24 -12.58 -4.35 9.04
N PHE A 25 -13.06 -3.40 8.24
CA PHE A 25 -12.55 -2.03 8.24
C PHE A 25 -13.42 -1.13 9.13
N ARG A 26 -13.09 -1.10 10.43
CA ARG A 26 -13.49 0.01 11.31
C ARG A 26 -12.30 0.96 11.41
N PRO A 27 -12.23 2.05 10.61
CA PRO A 27 -11.26 3.10 10.86
C PRO A 27 -11.65 3.78 12.17
N ASN A 28 -11.13 3.27 13.30
CA ASN A 28 -11.15 4.00 14.55
C ASN A 28 -10.15 5.16 14.41
N LYS A 29 -10.59 6.25 13.76
CA LYS A 29 -9.84 7.49 13.55
C LYS A 29 -9.71 8.29 14.86
N ARG A 30 -9.25 7.63 15.92
CA ARG A 30 -8.83 8.26 17.16
C ARG A 30 -7.68 7.43 17.70
N PHE A 31 -6.48 7.67 17.18
CA PHE A 31 -5.30 7.39 17.99
C PHE A 31 -5.51 8.17 19.29
N SER A 32 -5.53 7.48 20.43
CA SER A 32 -5.76 8.16 21.71
C SER A 32 -4.69 9.25 21.88
N PRO A 33 -5.09 10.52 22.07
CA PRO A 33 -4.14 11.59 22.33
C PRO A 33 -3.25 11.20 23.52
N GLY A 34 -1.93 11.26 23.32
CA GLY A 34 -0.94 10.88 24.34
C GLY A 34 -0.34 9.47 24.19
N THR A 35 -0.74 8.68 23.18
CA THR A 35 -0.06 7.41 22.86
C THR A 35 1.13 7.60 21.91
N MET A 36 2.17 6.76 22.03
CA MET A 36 3.32 6.78 21.10
C MET A 36 2.90 6.61 19.63
N ARG A 37 1.89 5.79 19.38
CA ARG A 37 1.34 5.58 18.04
C ARG A 37 0.69 6.86 17.47
N TYR A 38 0.08 7.67 18.33
CA TYR A 38 -0.49 8.96 17.93
C TYR A 38 0.58 9.98 17.57
N SER A 39 1.63 10.10 18.39
CA SER A 39 2.71 11.05 18.16
C SER A 39 3.48 10.72 16.87
N LEU A 40 3.85 9.45 16.69
CA LEU A 40 4.56 8.98 15.48
C LEU A 40 3.74 9.20 14.21
N HIS A 41 2.44 8.85 14.23
CA HIS A 41 1.56 9.08 13.09
C HIS A 41 1.40 10.57 12.76
N LYS A 42 1.23 11.42 13.78
CA LYS A 42 1.09 12.88 13.61
C LYS A 42 2.39 13.49 13.07
N GLN A 43 3.55 13.06 13.56
CA GLN A 43 4.86 13.53 13.10
C GLN A 43 5.07 13.15 11.64
N ALA A 44 4.83 11.89 11.27
CA ALA A 44 4.93 11.44 9.88
C ALA A 44 4.00 12.23 8.93
N GLN A 45 2.76 12.50 9.33
CA GLN A 45 1.81 13.29 8.52
C GLN A 45 2.20 14.77 8.40
N ALA A 46 2.63 15.40 9.50
CA ALA A 46 3.05 16.80 9.49
C ALA A 46 4.28 17.00 8.59
N SER A 47 5.18 16.01 8.57
CA SER A 47 6.39 16.07 7.78
C SER A 47 6.17 15.92 6.26
N LEU A 48 5.11 15.22 5.84
CA LEU A 48 4.81 15.02 4.41
C LEU A 48 4.07 16.21 3.78
N ASN A 49 3.35 17.01 4.58
CA ASN A 49 2.48 18.07 4.07
C ASN A 49 3.15 19.46 3.95
N SER A 50 4.45 19.59 4.24
CA SER A 50 5.10 20.91 4.45
C SER A 50 6.32 21.21 3.56
N GLY A 51 6.50 20.51 2.43
CA GLY A 51 7.62 20.80 1.51
C GLY A 51 9.00 20.48 2.09
N ILE A 52 9.04 19.54 3.04
CA ILE A 52 10.22 19.17 3.81
C ILE A 52 11.21 18.34 2.99
N ASN A 53 12.48 18.45 3.36
CA ASN A 53 13.53 17.53 2.96
C ASN A 53 13.16 16.08 3.34
N LEU A 54 12.59 15.31 2.42
CA LEU A 54 12.15 13.93 2.68
C LEU A 54 13.25 13.05 3.28
N ARG A 55 14.51 13.32 2.93
CA ARG A 55 15.67 12.59 3.44
C ARG A 55 15.85 12.73 4.95
N SER A 56 15.45 13.83 5.58
CA SER A 56 15.51 13.94 7.04
C SER A 56 14.33 13.24 7.74
N VAL A 57 13.18 13.16 7.07
CA VAL A 57 11.93 12.61 7.65
C VAL A 57 11.91 11.09 7.65
N VAL A 58 12.57 10.47 6.68
CA VAL A 58 12.62 8.99 6.58
C VAL A 58 13.66 8.35 7.50
N GLN A 59 14.48 9.17 8.19
CA GLN A 59 15.49 8.66 9.10
C GLN A 59 14.82 8.01 10.31
N LEU A 60 15.42 6.91 10.79
CA LEU A 60 15.02 6.29 12.05
C LEU A 60 15.17 7.31 13.18
N PRO A 61 14.10 7.62 13.93
CA PRO A 61 14.19 8.52 15.08
C PRO A 61 15.11 7.95 16.17
N GLU A 62 15.77 8.84 16.91
CA GLU A 62 16.64 8.43 18.02
C GLU A 62 15.84 7.70 19.11
N GLY A 63 16.30 6.51 19.50
CA GLY A 63 15.66 5.69 20.53
C GLY A 63 14.54 4.75 20.04
N GLU A 64 14.21 4.77 18.74
CA GLU A 64 13.23 3.84 18.14
C GLU A 64 13.90 2.58 17.57
N GLU A 65 13.12 1.49 17.51
CA GLU A 65 13.56 0.21 16.93
C GLU A 65 13.34 0.20 15.40
N LEU A 66 14.31 -0.35 14.67
CA LEU A 66 14.33 -0.28 13.21
C LEU A 66 13.19 -1.07 12.55
N ASN A 67 12.92 -2.29 13.01
CA ASN A 67 11.87 -3.13 12.44
C ASN A 67 10.47 -2.54 12.68
N ASP A 68 10.23 -1.94 13.85
CA ASP A 68 8.99 -1.23 14.18
C ASP A 68 8.81 0.00 13.27
N TRP A 69 9.88 0.78 13.06
CA TRP A 69 9.87 1.91 12.12
C TRP A 69 9.54 1.46 10.69
N ILE A 70 10.21 0.40 10.21
CA ILE A 70 9.95 -0.18 8.88
C ILE A 70 8.51 -0.70 8.79
N ALA A 71 8.03 -1.42 9.81
CA ALA A 71 6.69 -2.01 9.80
C ALA A 71 5.60 -0.94 9.68
N VAL A 72 5.72 0.17 10.44
CA VAL A 72 4.80 1.31 10.34
C VAL A 72 4.81 1.89 8.92
N HIS A 73 5.99 2.08 8.33
CA HIS A 73 6.12 2.63 6.99
C HIS A 73 5.61 1.70 5.89
N VAL A 74 5.89 0.39 5.96
CA VAL A 74 5.42 -0.60 4.97
C VAL A 74 3.89 -0.62 4.90
N VAL A 75 3.23 -0.59 6.06
CA VAL A 75 1.76 -0.55 6.12
C VAL A 75 1.21 0.75 5.54
N ASP A 76 1.85 1.89 5.85
CA ASP A 76 1.46 3.19 5.30
C ASP A 76 1.63 3.25 3.78
N PHE A 77 2.76 2.75 3.24
CA PHE A 77 3.00 2.68 1.81
C PHE A 77 2.02 1.76 1.09
N PHE A 78 1.75 0.58 1.63
CA PHE A 78 0.78 -0.36 1.05
C PHE A 78 -0.61 0.28 0.89
N ASN A 79 -1.10 0.93 1.94
CA ASN A 79 -2.40 1.59 1.91
C ASN A 79 -2.45 2.75 0.90
N ARG A 80 -1.37 3.52 0.79
CA ARG A 80 -1.28 4.63 -0.17
C ARG A 80 -1.20 4.16 -1.61
N ILE A 81 -0.41 3.12 -1.89
CA ILE A 81 -0.32 2.52 -3.22
C ILE A 81 -1.70 1.99 -3.65
N ASN A 82 -2.42 1.30 -2.76
CA ASN A 82 -3.76 0.81 -3.06
C ASN A 82 -4.75 1.94 -3.38
N LEU A 83 -4.67 3.05 -2.64
CA LEU A 83 -5.50 4.23 -2.93
C LEU A 83 -5.21 4.80 -4.32
N ILE A 84 -3.93 4.93 -4.68
CA ILE A 84 -3.51 5.43 -5.99
C ILE A 84 -3.96 4.45 -7.08
N TYR A 85 -3.70 3.15 -6.92
CA TYR A 85 -4.12 2.14 -7.88
C TYR A 85 -5.63 2.12 -8.08
N GLY A 86 -6.41 2.30 -7.01
CA GLY A 86 -7.87 2.39 -7.09
C GLY A 86 -8.39 3.56 -7.93
N THR A 87 -7.58 4.59 -8.19
CA THR A 87 -7.97 5.70 -9.10
C THR A 87 -7.77 5.38 -10.58
N VAL A 88 -6.94 4.38 -10.91
CA VAL A 88 -6.59 4.00 -12.29
C VAL A 88 -7.03 2.59 -12.66
N SER A 89 -7.54 1.81 -11.70
CA SER A 89 -7.89 0.40 -11.88
C SER A 89 -8.88 0.18 -13.02
N ASP A 90 -9.79 1.12 -13.25
CA ASP A 90 -10.81 1.02 -14.30
C ASP A 90 -10.22 1.07 -15.71
N TYR A 91 -9.00 1.60 -15.84
CA TYR A 91 -8.28 1.72 -17.12
C TYR A 91 -7.19 0.66 -17.28
N CYS A 92 -6.82 -0.05 -16.22
CA CYS A 92 -5.81 -1.11 -16.22
C CYS A 92 -6.50 -2.47 -16.31
N THR A 93 -6.83 -2.89 -17.54
CA THR A 93 -7.49 -4.16 -17.86
C THR A 93 -6.50 -5.13 -18.49
N GLU A 94 -6.90 -6.39 -18.67
CA GLU A 94 -6.06 -7.38 -19.39
C GLU A 94 -5.80 -6.98 -20.85
N GLU A 95 -6.70 -6.21 -21.45
CA GLU A 95 -6.55 -5.71 -22.83
C GLU A 95 -5.62 -4.49 -22.90
N SER A 96 -5.73 -3.55 -21.95
CA SER A 96 -4.90 -2.33 -21.95
C SER A 96 -3.51 -2.56 -21.38
N CYS A 97 -3.37 -3.50 -20.44
CA CYS A 97 -2.13 -3.85 -19.75
C CYS A 97 -1.92 -5.37 -19.78
N PRO A 98 -1.61 -5.96 -20.96
CA PRO A 98 -1.49 -7.41 -21.14
C PRO A 98 -0.30 -8.03 -20.39
N THR A 99 0.68 -7.19 -20.02
CA THR A 99 1.87 -7.59 -19.25
C THR A 99 2.17 -6.53 -18.19
N MET A 100 2.59 -6.96 -17.00
CA MET A 100 3.04 -6.05 -15.95
C MET A 100 4.38 -5.42 -16.34
N SER A 101 4.37 -4.14 -16.70
CA SER A 101 5.55 -3.45 -17.24
C SER A 101 5.81 -2.09 -16.59
N GLY A 102 7.08 -1.69 -16.57
CA GLY A 102 7.58 -0.40 -16.11
C GLY A 102 8.04 0.46 -17.29
N GLY A 103 7.14 0.67 -18.26
CA GLY A 103 7.48 1.21 -19.56
C GLY A 103 8.06 0.16 -20.51
N PRO A 104 8.52 0.55 -21.71
CA PRO A 104 8.83 -0.39 -22.80
C PRO A 104 10.10 -1.23 -22.58
N ARG A 105 10.91 -0.89 -21.56
CA ARG A 105 12.21 -1.54 -21.30
C ARG A 105 12.18 -2.56 -20.18
N PHE A 106 11.14 -2.56 -19.35
CA PHE A 106 11.11 -3.35 -18.13
C PHE A 106 9.80 -4.12 -18.03
N GLU A 107 9.90 -5.44 -17.95
CA GLU A 107 8.80 -6.35 -17.70
C GLU A 107 9.01 -7.03 -16.34
N TYR A 108 7.94 -7.18 -15.58
CA TYR A 108 7.98 -7.73 -14.22
C TYR A 108 7.17 -9.02 -14.13
N LEU A 109 7.88 -10.13 -13.97
CA LEU A 109 7.28 -11.45 -13.74
C LEU A 109 7.04 -11.70 -12.25
N TRP A 110 6.06 -12.54 -11.93
CA TRP A 110 5.74 -12.95 -10.57
C TRP A 110 6.36 -14.32 -10.23
N ALA A 111 6.88 -14.43 -9.02
CA ALA A 111 7.27 -15.70 -8.41
C ALA A 111 7.10 -15.58 -6.88
N ASP A 112 6.39 -16.53 -6.28
CA ASP A 112 6.20 -16.59 -4.82
C ASP A 112 6.87 -17.82 -4.19
N GLY A 113 7.52 -18.66 -4.99
CA GLY A 113 8.23 -19.87 -4.54
C GLY A 113 7.31 -21.00 -4.05
N VAL A 114 6.00 -20.77 -3.95
CA VAL A 114 5.01 -21.73 -3.45
C VAL A 114 4.09 -22.17 -4.59
N LYS A 115 3.24 -21.27 -5.07
CA LYS A 115 2.29 -21.51 -6.16
C LYS A 115 2.93 -21.23 -7.51
N TYR A 116 3.71 -20.15 -7.60
CA TYR A 116 4.45 -19.75 -8.79
C TYR A 116 5.94 -19.93 -8.52
N LYS A 117 6.43 -21.15 -8.79
CA LYS A 117 7.84 -21.55 -8.57
C LYS A 117 8.80 -20.99 -9.61
N LYS A 118 8.29 -20.64 -10.79
CA LYS A 118 9.06 -20.01 -11.88
C LYS A 118 8.49 -18.62 -12.14
N PRO A 119 9.30 -17.68 -12.67
CA PRO A 119 8.81 -16.38 -13.10
C PRO A 119 7.70 -16.56 -14.15
N THR A 120 6.50 -16.15 -13.81
CA THR A 120 5.31 -16.23 -14.67
C THR A 120 4.78 -14.82 -14.93
N PRO A 121 4.31 -14.52 -16.14
CA PRO A 121 3.59 -13.28 -16.44
C PRO A 121 2.40 -13.04 -15.50
#